data_AF-A0A967A7E4-F1
#
_entry.id   AF-A0A967A7E4-F1
#
_cell.length_a   1.000
_cell.length_b   1.000
_cell.length_c   1.000
_cell.angle_alpha   90.00
_cell.angle_beta   90.00
_cell.angle_gamma   90.00
#
_symmetry.space_group_name_H-M   'P 1'
#
loop_
_entity.id
_entity.type
_entity.pdbx_description
1 polymer ?
#
loop_
_entity_poly.entity_id
_entity_poly.type
_entity_poly.pdbx_seq_one_letter_code
_entity_poly.pdbx_strand_id
1 'polypeptide(L)' 'MLLAIDIGNTNIVAGIFNGPDLLMHWRLASDPKSTADEYGVLCLSVMAR' A
#
# COMPACT_ATOMS: atom_id res chain seq x y z
N MET A 1 -3.86 4.96 14.18
CA MET A 1 -3.86 4.25 12.89
C MET A 1 -2.45 4.28 12.32
N LEU A 2 -1.96 3.18 11.74
CA LEU A 2 -0.63 3.04 11.17
C LEU A 2 -0.73 2.45 9.76
N LEU A 3 -0.05 3.05 8.79
CA LEU A 3 0.15 2.45 7.48
C LEU A 3 1.41 1.58 7.52
N ALA A 4 1.26 0.29 7.26
CA ALA A 4 2.37 -0.63 7.07
C ALA A 4 2.47 -1.00 5.59
N ILE A 5 3.70 -1.05 5.07
CA ILE A 5 3.99 -1.44 3.69
C ILE A 5 5.07 -2.52 3.72
N ASP A 6 4.77 -3.67 3.13
CA ASP A 6 5.68 -4.78 2.90
C ASP A 6 6.02 -4.86 1.41
N ILE A 7 7.30 -4.71 1.07
CA ILE A 7 7.79 -4.64 -0.31
C ILE A 7 8.48 -5.96 -0.64
N GLY A 8 7.77 -6.84 -1.35
CA GLY A 8 8.32 -8.08 -1.88
C GLY A 8 8.81 -7.95 -3.32
N ASN A 9 9.45 -9.01 -3.83
CA ASN A 9 9.93 -9.05 -5.22
C ASN A 9 8.81 -9.06 -6.25
N THR A 10 7.68 -9.70 -5.93
CA THR A 10 6.54 -9.85 -6.85
C THR A 10 5.38 -8.95 -6.49
N ASN A 11 5.19 -8.68 -5.20
CA ASN A 11 4.06 -7.89 -4.73
C ASN A 11 4.48 -6.96 -3.61
N ILE A 12 3.82 -5.80 -3.59
CA ILE A 12 3.82 -4.86 -2.47
C ILE A 12 2.47 -5.02 -1.76
N VAL A 13 2.49 -5.19 -0.45
CA VAL A 13 1.29 -5.23 0.38
C VAL A 13 1.28 -3.99 1.27
N ALA A 14 0.21 -3.22 1.21
CA ALA A 14 0.00 -2.05 2.06
C ALA A 14 -1.25 -2.25 2.92
N GLY A 15 -1.24 -1.83 4.18
CA GLY A 15 -2.40 -1.98 5.05
C GLY A 15 -2.47 -0.95 6.19
N ILE A 16 -3.69 -0.63 6.60
CA ILE A 16 -3.96 0.28 7.72
C ILE A 16 -4.31 -0.53 8.95
N PHE A 17 -3.52 -0.35 10.01
CA PHE A 17 -3.74 -0.94 11.31
C PHE A 17 -4.33 0.07 12.28
N ASN A 18 -5.23 -0.39 13.15
CA ASN A 18 -5.66 0.33 14.34
C ASN A 18 -5.34 -0.51 15.57
N GLY A 19 -4.18 -0.25 16.18
CA GLY A 19 -3.63 -1.13 17.19
C GLY A 19 -3.33 -2.51 16.57
N PRO A 20 -3.85 -3.62 17.13
CA PRO A 20 -3.64 -4.96 16.59
C PRO A 20 -4.51 -5.27 15.37
N ASP A 21 -5.56 -4.47 15.10
CA ASP A 21 -6.55 -4.78 14.09
C ASP A 21 -6.13 -4.27 12.71
N LEU A 22 -6.16 -5.14 11.71
CA LEU A 22 -5.98 -4.77 10.30
C LEU A 22 -7.33 -4.30 9.72
N LEU A 23 -7.48 -3.00 9.51
CA LEU A 23 -8.72 -2.40 9.03
C LEU A 23 -8.90 -2.58 7.52
N MET A 24 -7.82 -2.45 6.75
CA MET A 24 -7.83 -2.58 5.30
C MET A 24 -6.46 -2.94 4.77
N HIS A 25 -6.39 -3.61 3.63
CA HIS A 25 -5.15 -3.87 2.93
C HIS A 25 -5.34 -3.90 1.41
N TRP A 26 -4.25 -3.63 0.71
CA TRP A 26 -4.15 -3.66 -0.75
C TRP A 26 -2.91 -4.41 -1.17
N ARG A 27 -2.98 -5.00 -2.35
CA ARG A 27 -1.87 -5.70 -2.98
C ARG A 27 -1.62 -5.10 -4.35
N LEU A 28 -0.38 -4.70 -4.59
CA LEU A 28 0.11 -4.22 -5.87
C LEU A 28 1.14 -5.21 -6.41
N ALA A 29 1.29 -5.26 -7.73
CA ALA A 29 2.47 -5.86 -8.32
C ALA A 29 3.70 -4.99 -8.01
N SER A 30 4.83 -5.61 -7.70
CA SER A 30 6.10 -4.88 -7.56
C SER A 30 6.64 -4.54 -8.94
N ASP A 31 6.82 -3.25 -9.22
CA ASP A 31 7.46 -2.77 -10.43
C ASP A 31 8.60 -1.80 -10.07
N PRO A 32 9.87 -2.17 -10.32
CA PRO A 32 11.03 -1.30 -10.09
C PRO A 32 11.03 -0.02 -10.93
N LYS A 33 10.21 0.03 -12.00
CA LYS A 33 10.11 1.20 -12.88
C LYS A 33 9.07 2.20 -12.40
N SER A 34 8.21 1.83 -11.45
CA SER A 34 7.19 2.74 -10.94
C SER A 34 7.83 3.93 -10.22
N THR A 35 7.28 5.10 -10.53
CA THR A 35 7.68 6.40 -9.99
C THR A 35 6.97 6.70 -8.67
N ALA A 36 7.52 7.65 -7.92
CA ALA A 36 6.89 8.10 -6.68
C ALA A 36 5.46 8.67 -6.93
N ASP A 37 5.25 9.37 -8.04
CA ASP A 37 3.94 9.94 -8.38
C ASP A 37 2.90 8.86 -8.70
N GLU A 38 3.29 7.79 -9.41
CA GLU A 38 2.39 6.64 -9.67
C GLU A 38 1.96 5.96 -8.37
N TYR A 39 2.90 5.72 -7.46
CA TYR A 39 2.57 5.18 -6.13
C TYR A 39 1.70 6.16 -5.33
N GLY A 40 1.95 7.46 -5.42
CA GLY A 40 1.17 8.50 -4.77
C GLY A 40 -0.29 8.51 -5.22
N VAL A 41 -0.52 8.50 -6.54
CA VAL A 41 -1.87 8.41 -7.13
C VAL A 41 -2.58 7.14 -6.67
N LEU A 42 -1.88 6.00 -6.68
CA LEU A 42 -2.48 4.74 -6.25
C LEU A 42 -2.86 4.77 -4.77
N CYS A 43 -1.96 5.24 -3.89
CA CYS A 43 -2.24 5.43 -2.47
C CYS A 43 -3.48 6.31 -2.25
N LEU A 44 -3.55 7.46 -2.93
CA LEU A 44 -4.72 8.35 -2.82
C LEU A 44 -6.00 7.68 -3.32
N SER A 45 -5.94 6.91 -4.40
CA SER A 45 -7.11 6.25 -4.99
C SER A 45 -7.72 5.18 -4.07
N VAL A 46 -6.88 4.52 -3.25
CA VAL A 46 -7.33 3.43 -2.39
C VAL A 46 -7.63 3.87 -0.96
N MET A 47 -6.94 4.91 -0.45
CA MET A 47 -7.11 5.41 0.93
C MET A 47 -8.26 6.40 1.09
N ALA A 48 -8.74 7.02 0.01
CA ALA A 48 -9.84 8.00 0.06
C ALA A 48 -11.25 7.36 0.11
N ARG A 49 -11.33 6.04 0.31
CA ARG A 49 -12.57 5.26 0.46
C ARG A 49 -12.75 4.82 1.89
#